data_AF-A0A6G8AVN6-F1
#
_entry.id   AF-A0A6G8AVN6-F1
#
_cell.length_a   1.000
_cell.length_b   1.000
_cell.length_c   1.000
_cell.angle_alpha   90.00
_cell.angle_beta   90.00
_cell.angle_gamma   90.00
#
_symmetry.space_group_name_H-M   'P 1'
#
loop_
_entity.id
_entity.type
_entity.pdbx_description
1 polymer ?
#
loop_
_entity_poly.entity_id
_entity_poly.type
_entity_poly.pdbx_seq_one_letter_code
_entity_poly.pdbx_strand_id
1 'polypeptide(L)'
;MMHEAKIKNEEIFINYFSEKLSLILESTDTNHRNDISTFFKTSNQDNYYALMGRENNMIPFLSVQDNLMLGVSKKNKQAFLETVDSILVSFKLDKETLLSPANSLNDTEQMIYQIIRSLALKQNIIIFDSANESTVFLTNLMPLLKKFTRLSKVAVVIVTPTKEVAESNYYDQCLMIDHFFK
;
A
#
# COMPACT_ATOMS: atom_id res chain seq x y z
N MET A 1 22.54 -21.31 -2.76
CA MET A 1 21.93 -20.70 -1.55
C MET A 1 21.31 -19.32 -1.77
N MET A 2 22.03 -18.19 -1.85
CA MET A 2 21.37 -16.87 -1.97
C MET A 2 20.53 -16.71 -3.25
N HIS A 3 20.96 -17.31 -4.36
CA HIS A 3 20.24 -17.21 -5.64
C HIS A 3 18.95 -18.08 -5.67
N GLU A 4 18.96 -19.25 -5.03
CA GLU A 4 17.80 -20.16 -4.98
C GLU A 4 16.70 -19.66 -4.05
N ALA A 5 17.07 -19.11 -2.89
CA ALA A 5 16.11 -18.48 -1.97
C ALA A 5 15.40 -17.28 -2.63
N LYS A 6 16.12 -16.53 -3.46
CA LYS A 6 15.60 -15.37 -4.19
C LYS A 6 14.57 -15.75 -5.27
N ILE A 7 14.89 -16.75 -6.09
CA ILE A 7 13.97 -17.28 -7.12
C ILE A 7 12.68 -17.80 -6.46
N LYS A 8 12.80 -18.54 -5.35
CA LYS A 8 11.65 -19.07 -4.60
C LYS A 8 10.74 -17.95 -4.07
N ASN A 9 11.31 -16.85 -3.56
CA ASN A 9 10.53 -15.71 -3.05
C ASN A 9 9.80 -14.94 -4.16
N GLU A 10 10.42 -14.78 -5.33
CA GLU A 10 9.80 -14.14 -6.50
C GLU A 10 8.63 -14.97 -7.05
N GLU A 11 8.79 -16.29 -7.18
CA GLU A 11 7.73 -17.19 -7.60
C GLU A 11 6.55 -17.18 -6.61
N ILE A 12 6.83 -17.23 -5.30
CA ILE A 12 5.79 -17.11 -4.28
C ILE A 12 5.06 -15.76 -4.45
N PHE A 13 5.78 -14.66 -4.61
CA PHE A 13 5.11 -13.36 -4.76
C PHE A 13 4.20 -13.29 -5.99
N ILE A 14 4.70 -13.72 -7.15
CA ILE A 14 3.94 -13.69 -8.39
C ILE A 14 2.70 -14.59 -8.29
N ASN A 15 2.87 -15.81 -7.77
CA ASN A 15 1.79 -16.78 -7.68
C ASN A 15 0.72 -16.36 -6.65
N TYR A 16 1.15 -15.83 -5.51
CA TYR A 16 0.24 -15.51 -4.42
C TYR A 16 -0.33 -14.10 -4.57
N PHE A 17 0.47 -13.05 -4.78
CA PHE A 17 0.02 -11.66 -4.55
C PHE A 17 -0.22 -10.82 -5.81
N SER A 18 0.31 -11.21 -6.97
CA SER A 18 0.22 -10.39 -8.20
C SER A 18 -1.23 -10.03 -8.56
N GLU A 19 -1.48 -8.73 -8.79
CA GLU A 19 -2.79 -8.17 -9.19
C GLU A 19 -3.96 -8.48 -8.22
N LYS A 20 -3.67 -8.83 -6.97
CA LYS A 20 -4.67 -9.22 -5.95
C LYS A 20 -4.71 -8.24 -4.78
N LEU A 21 -5.89 -8.14 -4.16
CA LEU A 21 -6.06 -7.57 -2.83
C LEU A 21 -6.01 -8.73 -1.82
N SER A 22 -4.92 -8.82 -1.07
CA SER A 22 -4.63 -9.94 -0.17
C SER A 22 -4.62 -9.48 1.28
N LEU A 23 -5.18 -10.30 2.16
CA LEU A 23 -5.03 -10.13 3.61
C LEU A 23 -4.03 -11.12 4.16
N ILE A 24 -3.13 -10.64 5.02
CA ILE A 24 -2.31 -11.45 5.91
C ILE A 24 -2.80 -11.18 7.33
N LEU A 25 -3.36 -12.22 7.97
CA LEU A 25 -3.78 -12.15 9.36
C LEU A 25 -2.59 -12.52 10.25
N GLU A 26 -2.17 -11.58 11.09
CA GLU A 26 -1.15 -11.77 12.12
C GLU A 26 -1.78 -12.44 13.35
N SER A 27 -1.05 -13.36 13.99
CA SER A 27 -1.43 -13.84 15.31
C SER A 27 -1.13 -12.73 16.34
N THR A 28 -1.96 -12.63 17.38
CA THR A 28 -1.90 -11.51 18.35
C THR A 28 -0.61 -11.45 19.16
N ASP A 29 0.19 -12.52 19.15
CA ASP A 29 1.31 -12.72 20.06
C ASP A 29 2.69 -12.40 19.43
N THR A 30 2.77 -12.21 18.11
CA THR A 30 4.03 -11.93 17.40
C THR A 30 3.89 -10.87 16.31
N ASN A 31 4.64 -9.78 16.45
CA ASN A 31 4.75 -8.73 15.43
C ASN A 31 5.74 -9.17 14.35
N HIS A 32 5.23 -9.53 13.17
CA HIS A 32 6.03 -10.00 12.03
C HIS A 32 6.27 -8.90 10.98
N ARG A 33 6.02 -7.64 11.31
CA ARG A 33 6.21 -6.51 10.37
C ARG A 33 7.61 -6.49 9.76
N ASN A 34 8.65 -6.77 10.56
CA ASN A 34 10.02 -6.82 10.08
C ASN A 34 10.26 -7.98 9.12
N ASP A 35 9.71 -9.15 9.42
CA ASP A 35 9.85 -10.34 8.58
C ASP A 35 9.14 -10.13 7.24
N ILE A 36 7.93 -9.59 7.27
CA ILE A 36 7.13 -9.26 6.09
C ILE A 36 7.81 -8.16 5.26
N SER A 37 8.25 -7.08 5.90
CA SER A 37 8.98 -5.99 5.23
C SER A 37 10.25 -6.52 4.57
N THR A 38 10.97 -7.42 5.23
CA THR A 38 12.19 -8.05 4.69
C THR A 38 11.87 -8.98 3.52
N PHE A 39 10.81 -9.80 3.63
CA PHE A 39 10.34 -10.66 2.53
C PHE A 39 10.05 -9.85 1.27
N PHE A 40 9.31 -8.74 1.40
CA PHE A 40 8.98 -7.90 0.25
C PHE A 40 10.17 -7.07 -0.26
N LYS A 41 11.08 -6.62 0.61
CA LYS A 41 12.32 -5.92 0.20
C LYS A 41 13.30 -6.83 -0.55
N THR A 42 13.32 -8.12 -0.25
CA THR A 42 14.21 -9.11 -0.88
C THR A 42 13.67 -9.67 -2.18
N SER A 43 12.35 -9.60 -2.41
CA SER A 43 11.74 -9.85 -3.71
C SER A 43 12.16 -8.74 -4.68
N ASN A 44 12.95 -9.09 -5.69
CA ASN A 44 13.68 -8.16 -6.55
C ASN A 44 12.77 -7.52 -7.62
N GLN A 45 11.54 -7.17 -7.26
CA GLN A 45 10.68 -6.46 -8.17
C GLN A 45 11.11 -4.99 -8.20
N ASP A 46 11.33 -4.47 -9.40
CA ASP A 46 11.43 -3.03 -9.69
C ASP A 46 10.18 -2.23 -9.24
N ASN A 47 9.15 -2.95 -8.75
CA ASN A 47 7.99 -2.41 -8.06
C ASN A 47 8.31 -2.18 -6.58
N TYR A 48 8.84 -0.99 -6.28
CA TYR A 48 8.99 -0.48 -4.92
C TYR A 48 7.67 -0.67 -4.15
N TYR A 49 7.74 -1.36 -3.00
CA TYR A 49 6.58 -1.44 -2.12
C TYR A 49 6.44 -0.16 -1.33
N ALA A 50 5.25 0.43 -1.36
CA ALA A 50 4.92 1.48 -0.43
C ALA A 50 4.46 0.87 0.88
N LEU A 51 5.26 1.07 1.94
CA LEU A 51 4.90 0.69 3.31
C LEU A 51 4.07 1.80 3.93
N MET A 52 2.86 1.46 4.38
CA MET A 52 1.96 2.38 5.07
C MET A 52 1.81 1.96 6.54
N GLY A 53 1.94 2.91 7.46
CA GLY A 53 1.85 2.67 8.90
C GLY A 53 2.99 3.32 9.68
N ARG A 54 2.73 4.52 10.19
CA ARG A 54 3.47 5.30 11.23
C ARG A 54 4.92 5.76 10.99
N GLU A 55 5.67 5.24 10.01
CA GLU A 55 7.06 5.68 9.80
C GLU A 55 7.34 6.36 8.45
N ASN A 56 6.38 6.36 7.54
CA ASN A 56 6.53 6.94 6.21
C ASN A 56 5.74 8.23 6.16
N ASN A 57 6.17 9.28 6.86
CA ASN A 57 5.40 10.52 6.95
C ASN A 57 5.72 11.46 5.79
N MET A 58 4.71 12.18 5.31
CA MET A 58 4.93 13.26 4.36
C MET A 58 5.85 14.32 5.00
N ILE A 59 6.66 14.98 4.19
CA ILE A 59 7.48 16.12 4.62
C ILE A 59 6.52 17.25 5.02
N PRO A 60 6.45 17.63 6.32
CA PRO A 60 5.34 18.41 6.88
C PRO A 60 5.07 19.76 6.22
N PHE A 61 6.15 20.44 5.81
CA PHE A 61 6.12 21.80 5.27
C PHE A 61 6.00 21.87 3.74
N LEU A 62 6.11 20.73 3.05
CA LEU A 62 5.85 20.67 1.63
C LEU A 62 4.35 20.56 1.38
N SER A 63 3.90 21.04 0.22
CA SER A 63 2.53 20.77 -0.21
C SER A 63 2.29 19.27 -0.35
N VAL A 64 1.04 18.82 -0.27
CA VAL A 64 0.68 17.44 -0.58
C VAL A 64 1.17 17.08 -1.98
N GLN A 65 0.96 17.95 -2.97
CA GLN A 65 1.43 17.74 -4.34
C GLN A 65 2.95 17.52 -4.41
N ASP A 66 3.73 18.36 -3.73
CA ASP A 66 5.19 18.24 -3.74
C ASP A 66 5.65 16.93 -3.10
N ASN A 67 5.00 16.51 -2.01
CA ASN A 67 5.22 15.20 -1.40
C ASN A 67 4.93 14.05 -2.37
N LEU A 68 3.82 14.13 -3.13
CA LEU A 68 3.48 13.12 -4.14
C LEU A 68 4.54 13.02 -5.23
N MET A 69 5.08 14.17 -5.66
CA MET A 69 6.05 14.28 -6.75
C MET A 69 7.50 13.93 -6.37
N LEU A 70 7.81 13.66 -5.10
CA LEU A 70 9.17 13.29 -4.69
C LEU A 70 9.67 12.08 -5.49
N GLY A 71 10.86 12.20 -6.09
CA GLY A 71 11.47 11.15 -6.91
C GLY A 71 10.90 11.01 -8.33
N VAL A 72 9.86 11.77 -8.70
CA VAL A 72 9.32 11.77 -10.07
C VAL A 72 10.21 12.61 -11.00
N SER A 73 10.66 12.00 -12.11
CA SER A 73 11.51 12.69 -13.08
C SER A 73 10.79 13.89 -13.71
N LYS A 74 11.53 14.96 -14.03
CA LYS A 74 10.96 16.18 -14.65
C LYS A 74 10.14 15.87 -15.92
N LYS A 75 10.58 14.88 -16.71
CA LYS A 75 9.90 14.47 -17.95
C LYS A 75 8.54 13.81 -17.70
N ASN A 76 8.38 13.14 -16.56
CA ASN A 76 7.17 12.37 -16.25
C ASN A 76 6.19 13.12 -15.34
N LYS A 77 6.53 14.33 -14.88
CA LYS A 77 5.71 15.11 -13.93
C LYS A 77 4.28 15.32 -14.39
N GLN A 78 4.09 15.74 -15.65
CA GLN A 78 2.77 16.04 -16.18
C GLN A 78 1.88 14.79 -16.22
N ALA A 79 2.39 13.70 -16.81
CA ALA A 79 1.67 12.43 -16.87
C ALA A 79 1.37 11.85 -15.47
N PHE A 80 2.30 12.02 -14.52
CA PHE A 80 2.09 11.62 -13.14
C PHE A 80 0.93 12.41 -12.50
N LEU A 81 0.90 13.73 -12.65
CA LEU A 81 -0.16 14.58 -12.10
C LEU A 81 -1.53 14.28 -12.74
N GLU A 82 -1.58 14.04 -14.05
CA GLU A 82 -2.82 13.61 -14.73
C GLU A 82 -3.34 12.27 -14.18
N THR A 83 -2.41 11.35 -13.87
CA THR A 83 -2.76 10.07 -13.23
C THR A 83 -3.28 10.31 -11.81
N VAL A 84 -2.62 11.16 -11.02
CA VAL A 84 -3.08 11.54 -9.67
C VAL A 84 -4.48 12.14 -9.72
N ASP A 85 -4.74 13.09 -10.61
CA ASP A 85 -6.06 13.71 -10.79
C ASP A 85 -7.15 12.66 -11.05
N SER A 86 -6.87 11.69 -11.94
CA SER A 86 -7.82 10.61 -12.24
C SER A 86 -8.12 9.71 -11.01
N ILE A 87 -7.13 9.50 -10.15
CA ILE A 87 -7.27 8.70 -8.93
C ILE A 87 -8.03 9.50 -7.87
N LEU A 88 -7.76 10.80 -7.71
CA LEU A 88 -8.48 11.67 -6.77
C LEU A 88 -9.99 11.65 -7.00
N VAL A 89 -10.42 11.66 -8.28
CA VAL A 89 -11.84 11.52 -8.65
C VAL A 89 -12.42 10.20 -8.15
N SER A 90 -11.68 9.09 -8.25
CA SER A 90 -12.13 7.78 -7.73
C SER A 90 -12.22 7.76 -6.20
N PHE A 91 -11.32 8.46 -5.52
CA PHE A 91 -11.32 8.61 -4.06
C PHE A 91 -12.28 9.69 -3.55
N LYS A 92 -12.93 10.45 -4.45
CA LYS A 92 -13.79 11.60 -4.13
C LYS A 92 -13.08 12.66 -3.28
N LEU A 93 -11.81 12.90 -3.56
CA LEU A 93 -11.00 13.91 -2.87
C LEU A 93 -10.97 15.20 -3.67
N ASP A 94 -10.91 16.32 -2.94
CA ASP A 94 -10.76 17.63 -3.53
C ASP A 94 -9.31 17.85 -4.01
N LYS A 95 -9.18 18.35 -5.24
CA LYS A 95 -7.88 18.69 -5.81
C LYS A 95 -7.25 19.88 -5.11
N GLU A 96 -8.04 20.79 -4.54
CA GLU A 96 -7.49 21.95 -3.82
C GLU A 96 -6.63 21.54 -2.62
N THR A 97 -6.92 20.38 -2.00
CA THR A 97 -6.11 19.84 -0.90
C THR A 97 -4.66 19.55 -1.32
N LEU A 98 -4.39 19.33 -2.61
CA LEU A 98 -3.02 19.13 -3.11
C LEU A 98 -2.12 20.34 -2.85
N LEU A 99 -2.69 21.55 -2.77
CA LEU A 99 -1.95 22.80 -2.56
C LEU A 99 -1.66 23.06 -1.07
N SER A 100 -2.36 22.37 -0.17
CA SER A 100 -2.18 22.52 1.28
C SER A 100 -0.87 21.90 1.75
N PRO A 101 -0.25 22.44 2.82
CA PRO A 101 0.86 21.78 3.51
C PRO A 101 0.47 20.41 4.03
N ALA A 102 1.36 19.42 3.96
CA ALA A 102 1.03 18.06 4.41
C ALA A 102 0.68 17.98 5.92
N ASN A 103 1.22 18.87 6.75
CA ASN A 103 0.90 18.93 8.18
C ASN A 103 -0.51 19.46 8.49
N SER A 104 -1.27 19.93 7.49
CA SER A 104 -2.69 20.23 7.68
C SER A 104 -3.57 18.98 7.63
N LEU A 105 -3.01 17.83 7.24
CA LEU A 105 -3.71 16.55 7.13
C LEU A 105 -3.43 15.67 8.35
N ASN A 106 -4.45 14.94 8.80
CA ASN A 106 -4.28 13.89 9.80
C ASN A 106 -3.56 12.65 9.21
N ASP A 107 -3.12 11.74 10.07
CA ASP A 107 -2.34 10.55 9.65
C ASP A 107 -3.08 9.69 8.62
N THR A 108 -4.39 9.54 8.76
CA THR A 108 -5.24 8.77 7.83
C THR A 108 -5.34 9.44 6.47
N GLU A 109 -5.51 10.76 6.44
CA GLU A 109 -5.51 11.55 5.21
C GLU A 109 -4.16 11.48 4.50
N GLN A 110 -3.06 11.64 5.23
CA GLN A 110 -1.71 11.49 4.67
C GLN A 110 -1.51 10.09 4.07
N MET A 111 -1.97 9.04 4.76
CA MET A 111 -1.92 7.67 4.27
C MET A 111 -2.70 7.48 2.97
N ILE A 112 -3.89 8.08 2.83
CA ILE A 112 -4.65 8.04 1.57
C ILE A 112 -3.82 8.62 0.43
N TYR A 113 -3.22 9.80 0.60
CA TYR A 113 -2.43 10.42 -0.45
C TYR A 113 -1.17 9.61 -0.79
N GLN A 114 -0.56 8.93 0.17
CA GLN A 114 0.54 8.01 -0.10
C GLN A 114 0.09 6.79 -0.90
N ILE A 115 -1.10 6.27 -0.65
CA ILE A 115 -1.70 5.20 -1.47
C ILE A 115 -1.92 5.72 -2.89
N ILE A 116 -2.46 6.93 -3.06
CA ILE A 116 -2.65 7.56 -4.37
C ILE A 116 -1.32 7.70 -5.11
N ARG A 117 -0.26 8.14 -4.44
CA ARG A 117 1.10 8.19 -5.00
C ARG A 117 1.54 6.83 -5.52
N SER A 118 1.37 5.80 -4.70
CA SER A 118 1.80 4.44 -5.01
C SER A 118 1.04 3.89 -6.21
N LEU A 119 -0.27 4.10 -6.26
CA LEU A 119 -1.12 3.76 -7.39
C LEU A 119 -0.70 4.48 -8.67
N ALA A 120 -0.40 5.78 -8.60
CA ALA A 120 0.06 6.57 -9.74
C ALA A 120 1.43 6.12 -10.26
N LEU A 121 2.32 5.66 -9.36
CA LEU A 121 3.61 5.06 -9.70
C LEU A 121 3.51 3.59 -10.12
N LYS A 122 2.31 2.99 -10.09
CA LYS A 122 2.06 1.55 -10.32
C LYS A 122 2.89 0.66 -9.38
N GLN A 123 3.07 1.13 -8.16
CA GLN A 123 3.78 0.43 -7.10
C GLN A 123 2.85 -0.56 -6.40
N ASN A 124 3.39 -1.72 -6.03
CA ASN A 124 2.71 -2.62 -5.11
C ASN A 124 2.61 -1.96 -3.73
N ILE A 125 1.56 -2.24 -2.98
CA ILE A 125 1.27 -1.57 -1.71
C ILE A 125 1.23 -2.60 -0.59
N ILE A 126 1.90 -2.30 0.53
CA ILE A 126 1.77 -3.06 1.76
C ILE A 126 1.27 -2.11 2.84
N ILE A 127 0.13 -2.46 3.41
CA ILE A 127 -0.51 -1.69 4.47
C ILE A 127 -0.36 -2.46 5.76
N PHE A 128 0.38 -1.90 6.72
CA PHE A 128 0.51 -2.46 8.05
C PHE A 128 -0.48 -1.80 9.00
N ASP A 129 -1.55 -2.52 9.27
CA ASP A 129 -2.59 -2.09 10.16
C ASP A 129 -2.09 -1.97 11.61
N SER A 130 -2.27 -0.82 12.24
CA SER A 130 -2.08 -0.66 13.69
C SER A 130 -3.47 -0.75 14.32
N ALA A 131 -3.76 -1.90 14.96
CA ALA A 131 -5.05 -2.39 15.48
C ALA A 131 -5.98 -1.41 16.24
N ASN A 132 -5.59 -0.16 16.49
CA ASN A 132 -6.25 0.72 17.45
C ASN A 132 -7.30 1.67 16.85
N GLU A 133 -7.26 2.07 15.57
CA GLU A 133 -8.18 3.12 15.04
C GLU A 133 -8.59 2.96 13.55
N SER A 134 -8.25 1.84 12.93
CA SER A 134 -8.09 1.72 11.47
C SER A 134 -9.06 0.77 10.77
N THR A 135 -9.84 -0.03 11.50
CA THR A 135 -10.72 -1.05 10.92
C THR A 135 -11.77 -0.45 9.97
N VAL A 136 -12.45 0.62 10.40
CA VAL A 136 -13.47 1.30 9.59
C VAL A 136 -12.83 1.98 8.37
N PHE A 137 -11.69 2.65 8.57
CA PHE A 137 -10.94 3.28 7.50
C PHE A 137 -10.52 2.27 6.43
N LEU A 138 -9.87 1.17 6.83
CA LEU A 138 -9.43 0.11 5.93
C LEU A 138 -10.63 -0.49 5.20
N THR A 139 -11.71 -0.82 5.92
CA THR A 139 -12.94 -1.37 5.34
C THR A 139 -13.53 -0.47 4.25
N ASN A 140 -13.56 0.84 4.49
CA ASN A 140 -14.05 1.83 3.51
C ASN A 140 -13.11 1.96 2.29
N LEU A 141 -11.82 1.71 2.47
CA LEU A 141 -10.81 1.80 1.43
C LEU A 141 -10.78 0.55 0.52
N MET A 142 -11.18 -0.60 1.04
CA MET A 142 -11.14 -1.88 0.34
C MET A 142 -11.77 -1.91 -1.05
N PRO A 143 -12.99 -1.35 -1.28
CA PRO A 143 -13.60 -1.37 -2.60
C PRO A 143 -12.73 -0.63 -3.63
N LEU A 144 -12.11 0.48 -3.21
CA LEU A 144 -11.20 1.26 -4.05
C LEU A 144 -9.92 0.49 -4.32
N LEU A 145 -9.29 -0.07 -3.29
CA LEU A 145 -8.07 -0.87 -3.47
C LEU A 145 -8.34 -2.05 -4.41
N LYS A 146 -9.46 -2.74 -4.25
CA LYS A 146 -9.88 -3.85 -5.11
C LYS A 146 -10.10 -3.44 -6.56
N LYS A 147 -10.65 -2.25 -6.78
CA LYS A 147 -10.78 -1.65 -8.11
C LYS A 147 -9.40 -1.41 -8.72
N PHE A 148 -8.46 -0.86 -7.95
CA PHE A 148 -7.13 -0.50 -8.44
C PHE A 148 -6.19 -1.71 -8.63
N THR A 149 -6.32 -2.78 -7.86
CA THR A 149 -5.56 -4.02 -8.13
C THR A 149 -5.87 -4.56 -9.53
N ARG A 150 -7.16 -4.50 -9.93
CA ARG A 150 -7.62 -4.91 -11.27
C ARG A 150 -7.22 -3.94 -12.38
N LEU A 151 -7.35 -2.63 -12.16
CA LEU A 151 -7.10 -1.61 -13.20
C LEU A 151 -5.62 -1.33 -13.42
N SER A 152 -4.86 -1.23 -12.33
CA SER A 152 -3.46 -0.78 -12.36
C SER A 152 -2.45 -1.92 -12.33
N LYS A 153 -2.92 -3.17 -12.29
CA LYS A 153 -2.08 -4.38 -12.18
C LYS A 153 -1.12 -4.34 -10.99
N VAL A 154 -1.58 -3.74 -9.89
CA VAL A 154 -0.82 -3.64 -8.64
C VAL A 154 -1.28 -4.72 -7.67
N ALA A 155 -0.36 -5.23 -6.88
CA ALA A 155 -0.68 -6.02 -5.71
C ALA A 155 -0.93 -5.09 -4.52
N VAL A 156 -1.95 -5.39 -3.72
CA VAL A 156 -2.18 -4.74 -2.43
C VAL A 156 -2.23 -5.81 -1.35
N VAL A 157 -1.35 -5.70 -0.37
CA VAL A 157 -1.27 -6.61 0.77
C VAL A 157 -1.61 -5.83 2.03
N ILE A 158 -2.66 -6.25 2.74
CA ILE A 158 -3.01 -5.71 4.04
C ILE A 158 -2.53 -6.72 5.08
N VAL A 159 -1.80 -6.24 6.07
CA VAL A 159 -1.31 -7.03 7.22
C VAL A 159 -2.00 -6.48 8.46
N THR A 160 -2.74 -7.34 9.17
CA THR A 160 -3.49 -6.91 10.35
C THR A 160 -3.60 -8.04 11.37
N PRO A 161 -3.57 -7.74 12.69
CA PRO A 161 -3.95 -8.69 13.73
C PRO A 161 -5.48 -8.76 13.94
N THR A 162 -6.25 -7.87 13.29
CA THR A 162 -7.68 -7.65 13.52
C THR A 162 -8.51 -8.61 12.67
N LYS A 163 -9.23 -9.54 13.31
CA LYS A 163 -10.04 -10.55 12.60
C LYS A 163 -11.23 -9.95 11.88
N GLU A 164 -11.80 -8.88 12.40
CA GLU A 164 -12.94 -8.17 11.83
C GLU A 164 -12.63 -7.65 10.42
N VAL A 165 -11.38 -7.21 10.19
CA VAL A 165 -10.91 -6.77 8.87
C VAL A 165 -10.94 -7.92 7.86
N ALA A 166 -10.85 -9.19 8.30
CA ALA A 166 -10.88 -10.39 7.47
C ALA A 166 -12.28 -10.80 7.00
N GLU A 167 -13.34 -10.31 7.65
CA GLU A 167 -14.73 -10.66 7.30
C GLU A 167 -15.22 -9.95 6.02
N SER A 168 -14.41 -9.03 5.47
CA SER A 168 -14.75 -8.30 4.26
C SER A 168 -14.69 -9.17 2.99
N ASN A 169 -15.69 -9.02 2.13
CA ASN A 169 -15.81 -9.75 0.85
C ASN A 169 -14.94 -9.19 -0.29
N TYR A 170 -14.08 -8.21 -0.02
CA TYR A 170 -13.28 -7.56 -1.07
C TYR A 170 -11.94 -8.25 -1.34
N TYR A 171 -11.46 -9.15 -0.46
CA TYR A 171 -10.20 -9.85 -0.67
C TYR A 171 -10.31 -10.93 -1.74
N ASP A 172 -9.22 -11.11 -2.48
CA ASP A 172 -9.03 -12.29 -3.33
C ASP A 172 -8.60 -13.51 -2.52
N GLN A 173 -7.91 -13.28 -1.40
CA GLN A 173 -7.39 -14.30 -0.53
C GLN A 173 -7.10 -13.75 0.87
N CYS A 174 -7.20 -14.62 1.86
CA CYS A 174 -6.80 -14.38 3.23
C CYS A 174 -5.82 -15.48 3.64
N LEU A 175 -4.67 -15.10 4.18
CA LEU A 175 -3.57 -15.99 4.51
C LEU A 175 -3.17 -15.79 5.97
N MET A 176 -2.91 -16.90 6.67
CA MET A 176 -2.34 -16.86 8.01
C MET A 176 -0.81 -16.78 7.91
N ILE A 177 -0.20 -15.90 8.71
CA ILE A 177 1.24 -15.66 8.64
C ILE A 177 2.11 -16.89 8.91
N ASP A 178 1.61 -17.82 9.72
CA ASP A 178 2.26 -19.09 10.06
C ASP A 178 2.53 -20.00 8.84
N HIS A 179 1.92 -19.70 7.69
CA HIS A 179 2.14 -20.42 6.43
C HIS A 179 3.30 -19.85 5.58
N PHE A 180 3.80 -18.64 5.89
CA PHE A 180 4.86 -18.00 5.11
C PHE A 180 6.28 -18.28 5.64
N PHE A 181 6.41 -18.55 6.94
CA PHE A 181 7.71 -18.65 7.62
C PHE A 181 8.03 -20.06 8.16
N LYS A 182 7.45 -21.10 7.56
CA LYS A 182 7.82 -22.51 7.82
C LYS A 182 8.84 -23.03 6.82
#